data_AF-A0A359HP64-F1
#
_entry.id   AF-A0A359HP64-F1
#
_cell.length_a   1.000
_cell.length_b   1.000
_cell.length_c   1.000
_cell.angle_alpha   90.00
_cell.angle_beta   90.00
_cell.angle_gamma   90.00
#
_symmetry.space_group_name_H-M   'P 1'
#
loop_
_entity.id
_entity.type
_entity.pdbx_description
1 polymer ?
#
loop_
_entity_poly.entity_id
_entity_poly.type
_entity_poly.pdbx_seq_one_letter_code
_entity_poly.pdbx_strand_id
1 'polypeptide(L)'
;MPDLNDLPFNGLPDPEPDFKPWEQRPAPGVGSSSPRFSASQAEPAPPARLCQEMQSGDLSEVIERQTDLAYYPRVARHSAPETDQQQQAASNREIWQLFIEEQLYDTRRVTLEQFHLFEWFPLAPGRFHTAEAQQQRQMAYEMMFQAENGRSYFNPSGKADMLKGGIGAVRLRPRQIAGEPHYFMSVSSNGVCHEGFPVLLPRRFYGPLKAQLLRQGAVPVSLSGEMRYIYEDAPTFFAGQRQIPQLYLHVDELQVLPAPRSGIEQFSVSAAISFLGQFEGREGVYATYATFDPARRESLQAAVQWLEQFYVIGQHQGVVITDFDEVQPRFPGAIFGLPDLMAGRLAPDKISAFLQAQGYNPQAGQPFFVVYQEINTMGGAYIEGDVNTGGGDFIGRDQITTPSSGSA
;
A
#
# COMPACT_ATOMS: atom_id res chain seq x y z
N MET A 1 28.50 -27.00 28.50
CA MET A 1 27.28 -27.29 27.70
C MET A 1 27.75 -27.92 26.40
N PRO A 2 27.04 -28.93 25.85
CA PRO A 2 27.53 -29.70 24.71
C PRO A 2 27.48 -28.91 23.40
N ASP A 3 28.34 -29.33 22.46
CA ASP A 3 28.53 -28.74 21.13
C ASP A 3 27.33 -28.97 20.19
N LEU A 4 27.09 -28.02 19.29
CA LEU A 4 25.91 -27.99 18.40
C LEU A 4 26.15 -28.62 17.02
N ASN A 5 27.09 -29.56 16.92
CA ASN A 5 27.57 -30.15 15.66
C ASN A 5 26.93 -31.50 15.27
N ASP A 6 26.04 -32.08 16.09
CA ASP A 6 25.42 -33.40 15.84
C ASP A 6 23.98 -33.32 15.28
N LEU A 7 23.79 -32.66 14.12
CA LEU A 7 22.57 -32.77 13.32
C LEU A 7 22.87 -33.07 11.84
N PRO A 8 22.35 -34.19 11.27
CA PRO A 8 22.71 -34.63 9.93
C PRO A 8 21.88 -33.92 8.84
N PHE A 9 22.34 -32.75 8.39
CA PHE A 9 21.82 -32.06 7.21
C PHE A 9 22.86 -32.02 6.06
N ASN A 10 23.34 -33.19 5.65
CA ASN A 10 24.08 -33.36 4.40
C ASN A 10 23.16 -33.98 3.34
N GLY A 11 22.85 -33.27 2.26
CA GLY A 11 22.17 -33.85 1.10
C GLY A 11 21.10 -33.03 0.39
N LEU A 12 20.87 -31.77 0.74
CA LEU A 12 20.12 -30.86 -0.16
C LEU A 12 21.08 -30.32 -1.24
N PRO A 13 20.69 -30.32 -2.53
CA PRO A 13 21.47 -29.66 -3.57
C PRO A 13 21.50 -28.15 -3.32
N ASP A 14 22.53 -27.47 -3.84
CA ASP A 14 22.59 -26.01 -3.87
C ASP A 14 21.28 -25.44 -4.41
N PRO A 15 20.72 -24.36 -3.82
CA PRO A 15 19.55 -23.71 -4.39
C PRO A 15 19.88 -23.23 -5.81
N GLU A 16 19.10 -23.72 -6.78
CA GLU A 16 19.09 -23.15 -8.13
C GLU A 16 18.89 -21.63 -8.05
N PRO A 17 19.46 -20.84 -8.98
CA PRO A 17 19.49 -19.38 -8.87
C PRO A 17 18.09 -18.80 -8.66
N ASP A 18 17.93 -18.11 -7.52
CA ASP A 18 16.65 -17.62 -6.97
C ASP A 18 15.69 -17.12 -8.05
N PHE A 19 14.61 -17.87 -8.27
CA PHE A 19 13.50 -17.42 -9.09
C PHE A 19 12.76 -16.31 -8.36
N LYS A 20 12.93 -15.07 -8.83
CA LYS A 20 12.34 -13.87 -8.23
C LYS A 20 10.84 -13.79 -8.53
N PRO A 21 9.95 -13.80 -7.51
CA PRO A 21 8.51 -13.97 -7.74
C PRO A 21 7.77 -12.85 -8.52
N TRP A 22 8.45 -11.78 -8.91
CA TRP A 22 7.93 -10.69 -9.74
C TRP A 22 8.37 -10.76 -11.22
N GLU A 23 9.18 -11.75 -11.62
CA GLU A 23 9.66 -11.91 -13.00
C GLU A 23 8.72 -12.79 -13.84
N GLN A 24 7.98 -12.18 -14.77
CA GLN A 24 7.09 -12.91 -15.70
C GLN A 24 7.90 -13.58 -16.83
N ARG A 25 7.87 -14.92 -16.87
CA ARG A 25 8.48 -15.74 -17.95
C ARG A 25 7.46 -16.21 -19.00
N PRO A 26 7.89 -16.47 -20.25
CA PRO A 26 7.12 -17.23 -21.23
C PRO A 26 7.48 -18.74 -21.23
N ALA A 27 6.56 -19.58 -21.72
CA ALA A 27 6.66 -20.99 -22.21
C ALA A 27 5.54 -21.92 -21.63
N PRO A 28 5.45 -23.23 -21.94
CA PRO A 28 4.36 -23.72 -22.81
C PRO A 28 3.48 -24.86 -22.23
N GLY A 29 2.28 -25.07 -22.79
CA GLY A 29 1.64 -26.40 -22.82
C GLY A 29 0.33 -26.62 -22.03
N VAL A 30 -0.79 -26.32 -22.69
CA VAL A 30 -2.18 -26.84 -22.55
C VAL A 30 -2.47 -28.03 -21.59
N GLY A 31 -3.51 -27.90 -20.74
CA GLY A 31 -4.16 -29.02 -20.00
C GLY A 31 -5.50 -28.64 -19.31
N SER A 32 -6.42 -29.58 -19.06
CA SER A 32 -7.88 -29.34 -18.86
C SER A 32 -8.59 -30.44 -18.01
N SER A 33 -9.72 -30.26 -17.30
CA SER A 33 -10.57 -29.09 -16.89
C SER A 33 -11.70 -29.54 -15.91
N SER A 34 -12.58 -28.61 -15.47
CA SER A 34 -13.96 -28.84 -14.93
C SER A 34 -14.09 -29.39 -13.48
N PRO A 35 -15.26 -29.30 -12.78
CA PRO A 35 -16.51 -28.54 -13.02
C PRO A 35 -17.03 -27.68 -11.81
N ARG A 36 -18.22 -27.10 -11.96
CA ARG A 36 -18.91 -26.12 -11.07
C ARG A 36 -19.63 -26.71 -9.84
N PHE A 37 -19.87 -25.87 -8.83
CA PHE A 37 -21.00 -25.97 -7.88
C PHE A 37 -21.75 -24.65 -7.75
N SER A 38 -23.04 -24.72 -7.39
CA SER A 38 -23.93 -23.56 -7.23
C SER A 38 -24.82 -23.71 -5.99
N ALA A 39 -24.96 -22.64 -5.21
CA ALA A 39 -26.06 -22.45 -4.28
C ALA A 39 -26.41 -20.95 -4.25
N SER A 40 -27.64 -20.61 -4.60
CA SER A 40 -28.11 -19.22 -4.66
C SER A 40 -28.57 -18.76 -3.27
N GLN A 41 -27.75 -17.97 -2.58
CA GLN A 41 -28.27 -17.02 -1.60
C GLN A 41 -28.84 -15.81 -2.34
N ALA A 42 -29.90 -15.20 -1.81
CA ALA A 42 -30.45 -13.98 -2.39
C ALA A 42 -29.38 -12.87 -2.31
N GLU A 43 -29.11 -12.18 -3.43
CA GLU A 43 -28.07 -11.16 -3.43
C GLU A 43 -28.44 -10.02 -2.47
N PRO A 44 -27.49 -9.55 -1.63
CA PRO A 44 -27.72 -8.39 -0.78
C PRO A 44 -27.98 -7.15 -1.63
N ALA A 45 -28.74 -6.19 -1.09
CA ALA A 45 -29.02 -4.93 -1.78
C ALA A 45 -27.70 -4.23 -2.17
N PRO A 46 -27.63 -3.52 -3.32
CA PRO A 46 -26.38 -2.99 -3.84
C PRO A 46 -25.49 -2.21 -2.83
N PRO A 47 -26.04 -1.35 -1.95
CA PRO A 47 -25.22 -0.65 -0.95
C PRO A 47 -24.57 -1.60 0.07
N ALA A 48 -25.30 -2.64 0.50
CA ALA A 48 -24.75 -3.68 1.37
C ALA A 48 -23.71 -4.50 0.63
N ARG A 49 -23.92 -4.78 -0.66
CA ARG A 49 -22.95 -5.50 -1.52
C ARG A 49 -21.62 -4.76 -1.61
N LEU A 50 -21.58 -3.47 -1.94
CA LEU A 50 -20.31 -2.72 -2.01
C LEU A 50 -19.63 -2.64 -0.65
N CYS A 51 -20.36 -2.31 0.41
CA CYS A 51 -19.77 -2.24 1.74
C CYS A 51 -19.24 -3.61 2.17
N GLN A 52 -19.91 -4.71 1.81
CA GLN A 52 -19.50 -6.08 2.07
C GLN A 52 -18.35 -6.56 1.16
N GLU A 53 -18.21 -6.01 -0.05
CA GLU A 53 -17.08 -6.26 -0.96
C GLU A 53 -15.84 -5.44 -0.54
N MET A 54 -16.01 -4.20 -0.06
CA MET A 54 -14.95 -3.46 0.61
C MET A 54 -14.54 -4.13 1.93
N GLN A 55 -15.49 -4.62 2.72
CA GLN A 55 -15.25 -5.38 3.96
C GLN A 55 -14.80 -6.84 3.72
N SER A 56 -14.90 -7.35 2.49
CA SER A 56 -14.22 -8.59 2.13
C SER A 56 -12.73 -8.26 2.15
N GLY A 57 -12.03 -8.78 3.16
CA GLY A 57 -10.87 -8.14 3.83
C GLY A 57 -9.58 -8.01 3.01
N ASP A 58 -9.69 -8.13 1.70
CA ASP A 58 -8.61 -8.21 0.73
C ASP A 58 -8.38 -6.89 -0.01
N LEU A 59 -9.42 -6.07 -0.13
CA LEU A 59 -9.39 -4.81 -0.86
C LEU A 59 -9.30 -3.60 0.05
N SER A 60 -10.08 -3.56 1.15
CA SER A 60 -10.02 -2.46 2.12
C SER A 60 -8.57 -2.16 2.46
N GLU A 61 -7.80 -3.21 2.74
CA GLU A 61 -6.39 -3.16 3.10
C GLU A 61 -5.48 -2.45 2.08
N VAL A 62 -5.73 -2.60 0.77
CA VAL A 62 -4.94 -1.93 -0.27
C VAL A 62 -5.34 -0.45 -0.36
N ILE A 63 -6.63 -0.16 -0.25
CA ILE A 63 -7.16 1.22 -0.29
C ILE A 63 -6.78 1.98 0.97
N GLU A 64 -6.91 1.36 2.15
CA GLU A 64 -6.48 1.83 3.46
C GLU A 64 -5.00 2.20 3.41
N ARG A 65 -4.12 1.28 2.98
CA ARG A 65 -2.69 1.60 2.79
C ARG A 65 -2.46 2.78 1.85
N GLN A 66 -3.22 2.91 0.76
CA GLN A 66 -3.11 4.06 -0.14
C GLN A 66 -3.58 5.37 0.50
N THR A 67 -4.64 5.35 1.32
CA THR A 67 -5.09 6.52 2.10
C THR A 67 -4.16 6.84 3.26
N ASP A 68 -3.55 5.84 3.89
CA ASP A 68 -2.70 5.99 5.06
C ASP A 68 -1.38 6.71 4.76
N LEU A 69 -0.92 6.62 3.51
CA LEU A 69 0.18 7.43 2.99
C LEU A 69 -0.07 8.95 3.20
N ALA A 70 -1.33 9.39 3.28
CA ALA A 70 -1.70 10.79 3.56
C ALA A 70 -1.26 11.25 4.97
N TYR A 71 -1.12 10.30 5.91
CA TYR A 71 -0.74 10.55 7.30
C TYR A 71 0.76 10.36 7.57
N TYR A 72 1.55 9.93 6.58
CA TYR A 72 3.01 9.98 6.68
C TYR A 72 3.46 11.42 7.01
N PRO A 73 4.24 11.60 8.09
CA PRO A 73 3.85 12.62 9.05
C PRO A 73 4.21 14.06 8.65
N ARG A 74 3.33 14.98 9.04
CA ARG A 74 3.55 16.44 8.99
C ARG A 74 4.33 16.90 10.22
N VAL A 75 5.51 16.34 10.46
CA VAL A 75 6.25 16.56 11.72
C VAL A 75 6.71 18.01 11.83
N ALA A 76 6.44 18.65 12.97
CA ALA A 76 6.86 20.01 13.22
C ALA A 76 8.39 20.15 13.33
N ARG A 77 9.06 19.25 14.06
CA ARG A 77 10.52 19.18 14.24
C ARG A 77 11.01 17.75 14.52
N HIS A 78 12.19 17.42 14.01
CA HIS A 78 13.04 16.36 14.53
C HIS A 78 14.35 16.98 15.03
N SER A 79 14.86 16.50 16.16
CA SER A 79 16.18 16.82 16.68
C SER A 79 16.80 15.53 17.19
N ALA A 80 17.99 15.22 16.70
CA ALA A 80 18.70 13.98 17.03
C ALA A 80 19.28 14.02 18.45
N PRO A 81 18.89 13.13 19.38
CA PRO A 81 19.69 12.86 20.57
C PRO A 81 20.97 12.10 20.19
N GLU A 82 22.10 12.49 20.78
CA GLU A 82 23.32 11.67 20.68
C GLU A 82 23.11 10.37 21.47
N THR A 83 23.14 9.22 20.78
CA THR A 83 23.01 7.89 21.40
C THR A 83 24.19 6.99 21.01
N ASP A 84 24.83 6.36 21.99
CA ASP A 84 25.95 5.42 21.77
C ASP A 84 25.54 4.09 21.12
N GLN A 85 24.23 3.82 20.98
CA GLN A 85 23.72 2.54 20.51
C GLN A 85 23.40 2.59 19.00
N GLN A 86 24.44 2.44 18.18
CA GLN A 86 24.32 2.28 16.72
C GLN A 86 23.93 0.84 16.35
N GLN A 87 23.17 0.68 15.27
CA GLN A 87 22.99 -0.58 14.54
C GLN A 87 23.52 -0.43 13.11
N GLN A 88 23.91 -1.54 12.49
CA GLN A 88 24.36 -1.59 11.11
C GLN A 88 23.66 -2.72 10.37
N ALA A 89 23.32 -2.49 9.11
CA ALA A 89 22.81 -3.53 8.22
C ALA A 89 23.38 -3.34 6.80
N ALA A 90 23.75 -4.45 6.17
CA ALA A 90 24.23 -4.52 4.80
C ALA A 90 23.22 -5.21 3.87
N SER A 91 22.03 -5.59 4.33
CA SER A 91 20.97 -6.12 3.47
C SER A 91 19.54 -5.77 3.93
N ASN A 92 18.57 -5.82 3.00
CA ASN A 92 17.14 -5.73 3.30
C ASN A 92 16.75 -6.74 4.39
N ARG A 93 17.24 -7.99 4.27
CA ARG A 93 16.94 -9.05 5.25
C ARG A 93 17.49 -8.71 6.64
N GLU A 94 18.72 -8.23 6.74
CA GLU A 94 19.30 -7.83 8.04
C GLU A 94 18.53 -6.69 8.69
N ILE A 95 18.21 -5.62 7.95
CA ILE A 95 17.52 -4.47 8.56
C ILE A 95 16.09 -4.83 8.97
N TRP A 96 15.38 -5.64 8.17
CA TRP A 96 14.06 -6.12 8.55
C TRP A 96 14.09 -7.17 9.67
N GLN A 97 15.16 -7.97 9.79
CA GLN A 97 15.35 -8.87 10.94
C GLN A 97 15.55 -8.07 12.24
N LEU A 98 16.46 -7.09 12.25
CA LEU A 98 16.67 -6.19 13.39
C LEU A 98 15.37 -5.48 13.80
N PHE A 99 14.55 -5.12 12.81
CA PHE A 99 13.26 -4.49 13.01
C PHE A 99 12.21 -5.45 13.62
N ILE A 100 12.08 -6.67 13.09
CA ILE A 100 11.13 -7.71 13.56
C ILE A 100 11.52 -8.20 14.96
N GLU A 101 12.81 -8.24 15.28
CA GLU A 101 13.33 -8.59 16.61
C GLU A 101 13.30 -7.43 17.63
N GLU A 102 12.60 -6.32 17.31
CA GLU A 102 12.47 -5.13 18.15
C GLU A 102 13.81 -4.45 18.53
N GLN A 103 14.90 -4.76 17.80
CA GLN A 103 16.21 -4.12 17.98
C GLN A 103 16.27 -2.71 17.38
N LEU A 104 15.28 -2.34 16.57
CA LEU A 104 15.05 -0.99 16.06
C LEU A 104 13.82 -0.38 16.74
N TYR A 105 14.03 0.76 17.40
CA TYR A 105 13.00 1.57 18.05
C TYR A 105 13.30 3.05 17.83
N ASP A 106 12.35 3.95 18.12
CA ASP A 106 12.56 5.40 17.95
C ASP A 106 13.82 5.89 18.68
N THR A 107 14.53 6.83 18.07
CA THR A 107 15.86 7.37 18.46
C THR A 107 17.05 6.45 18.23
N ARG A 108 16.86 5.20 17.81
CA ARG A 108 17.99 4.30 17.47
C ARG A 108 18.75 4.82 16.25
N ARG A 109 20.08 5.01 16.36
CA ARG A 109 20.93 5.30 15.20
C ARG A 109 21.16 4.04 14.36
N VAL A 110 20.97 4.14 13.04
CA VAL A 110 21.16 3.03 12.09
C VAL A 110 22.01 3.49 10.92
N THR A 111 22.96 2.65 10.50
CA THR A 111 23.70 2.80 9.24
C THR A 111 23.36 1.67 8.27
N LEU A 112 23.02 2.03 7.04
CA LEU A 112 22.70 1.12 5.95
C LEU A 112 23.83 1.17 4.91
N GLU A 113 24.54 0.06 4.72
CA GLU A 113 25.73 -0.02 3.88
C GLU A 113 25.46 -0.61 2.49
N GLN A 114 25.89 0.09 1.43
CA GLN A 114 25.79 -0.37 0.04
C GLN A 114 24.35 -0.68 -0.42
N PHE A 115 23.42 0.21 -0.09
CA PHE A 115 22.03 0.21 -0.55
C PHE A 115 21.86 1.06 -1.82
N HIS A 116 20.69 0.97 -2.45
CA HIS A 116 20.31 1.78 -3.60
C HIS A 116 19.09 2.60 -3.21
N LEU A 117 19.22 3.93 -3.26
CA LEU A 117 18.16 4.89 -2.95
C LEU A 117 17.24 5.09 -4.16
N PHE A 118 15.94 4.94 -3.95
CA PHE A 118 14.87 5.11 -4.96
C PHE A 118 14.04 6.37 -4.67
N GLU A 119 13.59 7.07 -5.72
CA GLU A 119 12.54 8.12 -5.58
C GLU A 119 11.15 7.55 -5.23
N TRP A 120 11.05 6.23 -5.17
CA TRP A 120 9.83 5.48 -4.92
C TRP A 120 9.77 5.01 -3.47
N PHE A 121 8.57 4.96 -2.91
CA PHE A 121 8.28 4.55 -1.54
C PHE A 121 7.50 3.23 -1.55
N PRO A 122 7.77 2.24 -0.68
CA PRO A 122 7.04 0.98 -0.69
C PRO A 122 5.58 1.22 -0.27
N LEU A 123 4.61 0.62 -0.96
CA LEU A 123 3.19 0.76 -0.60
C LEU A 123 2.89 0.16 0.78
N ALA A 124 3.65 -0.87 1.17
CA ALA A 124 3.56 -1.51 2.47
C ALA A 124 4.97 -1.89 2.95
N PRO A 125 5.72 -0.94 3.55
CA PRO A 125 7.06 -1.22 4.05
C PRO A 125 7.06 -2.42 5.02
N GLY A 126 8.13 -3.23 4.99
CA GLY A 126 8.30 -4.39 5.87
C GLY A 126 7.47 -5.62 5.51
N ARG A 127 6.28 -5.42 4.92
CA ARG A 127 5.31 -6.48 4.61
C ARG A 127 5.89 -7.62 3.83
N PHE A 128 6.71 -7.34 2.82
CA PHE A 128 7.33 -8.38 2.00
C PHE A 128 8.09 -9.45 2.83
N HIS A 129 8.63 -9.07 3.99
CA HIS A 129 9.46 -9.90 4.85
C HIS A 129 8.69 -10.68 5.93
N THR A 130 7.36 -10.58 6.00
CA THR A 130 6.54 -11.40 6.92
C THR A 130 6.23 -12.78 6.33
N ALA A 131 6.07 -13.78 7.21
CA ALA A 131 5.69 -15.14 6.80
C ALA A 131 4.29 -15.19 6.16
N GLU A 132 3.36 -14.37 6.66
CA GLU A 132 2.03 -14.21 6.07
C GLU A 132 2.11 -13.68 4.63
N ALA A 133 2.90 -12.64 4.38
CA ALA A 133 3.09 -12.10 3.03
C ALA A 133 3.77 -13.12 2.09
N GLN A 134 4.68 -13.95 2.60
CA GLN A 134 5.24 -15.05 1.82
C GLN A 134 4.17 -16.07 1.40
N GLN A 135 3.25 -16.42 2.30
CA GLN A 135 2.11 -17.30 1.97
C GLN A 135 1.19 -16.66 0.93
N GLN A 136 0.86 -15.37 1.06
CA GLN A 136 0.05 -14.63 0.08
C GLN A 136 0.70 -14.64 -1.31
N ARG A 137 2.01 -14.37 -1.41
CA ARG A 137 2.75 -14.48 -2.68
C ARG A 137 2.74 -15.90 -3.26
N GLN A 138 2.74 -16.94 -2.42
CA GLN A 138 2.66 -18.32 -2.87
C GLN A 138 1.25 -18.67 -3.40
N MET A 139 0.20 -18.28 -2.69
CA MET A 139 -1.20 -18.48 -3.11
C MET A 139 -1.51 -17.79 -4.44
N ALA A 140 -0.94 -16.59 -4.67
CA ALA A 140 -1.10 -15.88 -5.92
C ALA A 140 -0.69 -16.70 -7.17
N TYR A 141 0.25 -17.64 -7.07
CA TYR A 141 0.65 -18.48 -8.22
C TYR A 141 -0.47 -19.40 -8.72
N GLU A 142 -1.37 -19.83 -7.82
CA GLU A 142 -2.53 -20.66 -8.17
C GLU A 142 -3.57 -19.85 -8.97
N MET A 143 -3.50 -18.51 -8.88
CA MET A 143 -4.36 -17.53 -9.54
C MET A 143 -3.79 -17.01 -10.89
N MET A 144 -2.75 -17.63 -11.43
CA MET A 144 -2.19 -17.28 -12.74
C MET A 144 -3.01 -17.88 -13.89
N PHE A 145 -3.37 -17.04 -14.87
CA PHE A 145 -4.00 -17.44 -16.12
C PHE A 145 -3.14 -17.03 -17.33
N GLN A 146 -3.33 -17.70 -18.46
CA GLN A 146 -2.71 -17.33 -19.74
C GLN A 146 -3.71 -16.50 -20.56
N ALA A 147 -3.33 -15.29 -20.96
CA ALA A 147 -4.15 -14.47 -21.85
C ALA A 147 -3.95 -14.87 -23.33
N GLU A 148 -4.82 -14.35 -24.21
CA GLU A 148 -4.81 -14.63 -25.66
C GLU A 148 -3.47 -14.32 -26.34
N ASN A 149 -2.69 -13.39 -25.80
CA ASN A 149 -1.35 -13.05 -26.28
C ASN A 149 -0.26 -14.07 -25.88
N GLY A 150 -0.65 -15.20 -25.27
CA GLY A 150 0.23 -16.27 -24.83
C GLY A 150 1.03 -15.99 -23.56
N ARG A 151 0.86 -14.82 -22.93
CA ARG A 151 1.56 -14.44 -21.69
C ARG A 151 0.72 -14.77 -20.46
N SER A 152 1.40 -15.11 -19.37
CA SER A 152 0.75 -15.43 -18.10
C SER A 152 0.65 -14.22 -17.19
N TYR A 153 -0.52 -14.03 -16.58
CA TYR A 153 -0.85 -12.92 -15.69
C TYR A 153 -1.60 -13.44 -14.47
N PHE A 154 -1.47 -12.75 -13.34
CA PHE A 154 -2.36 -12.95 -12.20
C PHE A 154 -3.75 -12.38 -12.52
N ASN A 155 -4.81 -13.13 -12.19
CA ASN A 155 -6.17 -12.61 -12.14
C ASN A 155 -6.30 -11.55 -11.00
N PRO A 156 -7.42 -10.83 -10.85
CA PRO A 156 -7.59 -9.82 -9.81
C PRO A 156 -7.35 -10.32 -8.38
N SER A 157 -7.74 -11.56 -8.06
CA SER A 157 -7.47 -12.18 -6.76
C SER A 157 -5.97 -12.41 -6.54
N GLY A 158 -5.27 -13.03 -7.50
CA GLY A 158 -3.81 -13.20 -7.43
C GLY A 158 -3.04 -11.87 -7.44
N LYS A 159 -3.59 -10.83 -8.08
CA LYS A 159 -3.05 -9.46 -7.99
C LYS A 159 -3.22 -8.89 -6.58
N ALA A 160 -4.38 -9.06 -5.95
CA ALA A 160 -4.60 -8.67 -4.57
C ALA A 160 -3.63 -9.42 -3.63
N ASP A 161 -3.50 -10.74 -3.77
CA ASP A 161 -2.61 -11.56 -2.94
C ASP A 161 -1.13 -11.16 -3.08
N MET A 162 -0.67 -10.78 -4.27
CA MET A 162 0.67 -10.20 -4.43
C MET A 162 0.85 -8.85 -3.71
N LEU A 163 -0.19 -8.01 -3.67
CA LEU A 163 -0.20 -6.72 -2.93
C LEU A 163 -0.30 -6.92 -1.40
N LYS A 164 -1.05 -7.93 -0.93
CA LYS A 164 -1.02 -8.44 0.46
C LYS A 164 0.36 -9.03 0.79
N GLY A 165 1.01 -9.60 -0.21
CA GLY A 165 2.39 -10.06 -0.23
C GLY A 165 3.45 -8.95 -0.17
N GLY A 166 3.05 -7.68 -0.03
CA GLY A 166 3.98 -6.55 0.12
C GLY A 166 4.58 -6.03 -1.19
N ILE A 167 4.12 -6.53 -2.34
CA ILE A 167 4.48 -5.95 -3.64
C ILE A 167 3.70 -4.65 -3.80
N GLY A 168 4.37 -3.60 -4.27
CA GLY A 168 3.74 -2.30 -4.51
C GLY A 168 4.63 -1.14 -4.08
N ALA A 169 4.62 -0.08 -4.87
CA ALA A 169 5.33 1.16 -4.62
C ALA A 169 4.56 2.35 -5.20
N VAL A 170 4.77 3.51 -4.59
CA VAL A 170 4.17 4.80 -4.93
C VAL A 170 5.26 5.86 -5.02
N ARG A 171 4.98 7.01 -5.64
CA ARG A 171 5.85 8.18 -5.59
C ARG A 171 5.14 9.34 -4.93
N LEU A 172 5.70 9.82 -3.83
CA LEU A 172 5.10 10.85 -2.98
C LEU A 172 5.69 12.23 -3.26
N ARG A 173 4.91 13.29 -3.04
CA ARG A 173 5.43 14.66 -3.00
C ARG A 173 6.21 14.87 -1.69
N PRO A 174 7.19 15.79 -1.67
CA PRO A 174 7.85 16.13 -0.42
C PRO A 174 6.87 16.69 0.61
N ARG A 175 7.16 16.43 1.89
CA ARG A 175 6.46 17.00 3.05
C ARG A 175 7.32 18.09 3.67
N GLN A 176 6.69 19.13 4.24
CA GLN A 176 7.41 20.21 4.90
C GLN A 176 7.64 19.83 6.37
N ILE A 177 8.89 19.67 6.79
CA ILE A 177 9.27 19.29 8.17
C ILE A 177 10.35 20.26 8.65
N ALA A 178 10.15 20.86 9.83
CA ALA A 178 11.04 21.89 10.40
C ALA A 178 11.38 23.07 9.47
N GLY A 179 10.56 23.34 8.45
CA GLY A 179 10.83 24.38 7.44
C GLY A 179 11.67 23.92 6.24
N GLU A 180 12.12 22.66 6.17
CA GLU A 180 12.78 22.07 5.00
C GLU A 180 11.86 21.02 4.32
N PRO A 181 11.78 20.97 2.97
CA PRO A 181 11.13 19.86 2.28
C PRO A 181 11.89 18.54 2.52
N HIS A 182 11.18 17.49 2.89
CA HIS A 182 11.72 16.14 3.06
C HIS A 182 10.97 15.15 2.15
N TYR A 183 11.67 14.13 1.67
CA TYR A 183 11.17 13.17 0.68
C TYR A 183 11.06 11.79 1.32
N PHE A 184 9.85 11.22 1.32
CA PHE A 184 9.66 9.80 1.65
C PHE A 184 10.09 8.95 0.45
N MET A 185 11.06 8.09 0.67
CA MET A 185 11.80 7.32 -0.33
C MET A 185 12.07 5.91 0.20
N SER A 186 12.63 5.04 -0.63
CA SER A 186 13.07 3.69 -0.22
C SER A 186 14.56 3.50 -0.48
N VAL A 187 15.19 2.65 0.32
CA VAL A 187 16.55 2.17 0.07
C VAL A 187 16.54 0.65 0.03
N SER A 188 17.16 0.06 -1.00
CA SER A 188 17.13 -1.40 -1.19
C SER A 188 18.51 -1.97 -1.51
N SER A 189 18.87 -3.05 -0.82
CA SER A 189 20.15 -3.75 -0.99
C SER A 189 20.18 -4.71 -2.18
N ASN A 190 19.03 -4.97 -2.82
CA ASN A 190 18.89 -5.96 -3.91
C ASN A 190 18.28 -5.39 -5.21
N GLY A 191 18.07 -4.06 -5.25
CA GLY A 191 17.56 -3.36 -6.43
C GLY A 191 16.03 -3.38 -6.58
N VAL A 192 15.28 -3.92 -5.62
CA VAL A 192 13.81 -3.96 -5.65
C VAL A 192 13.23 -2.98 -4.63
N CYS A 193 12.43 -2.02 -5.09
CA CYS A 193 11.93 -0.93 -4.26
C CYS A 193 10.94 -1.40 -3.18
N HIS A 194 10.02 -2.32 -3.50
CA HIS A 194 8.96 -2.72 -2.56
C HIS A 194 9.47 -3.63 -1.43
N GLU A 195 10.67 -4.20 -1.56
CA GLU A 195 11.37 -4.93 -0.51
C GLU A 195 12.22 -4.02 0.40
N GLY A 196 12.48 -2.79 -0.04
CA GLY A 196 13.41 -1.87 0.58
C GLY A 196 12.92 -1.29 1.90
N PHE A 197 13.82 -0.61 2.60
CA PHE A 197 13.57 0.06 3.87
C PHE A 197 13.06 1.49 3.64
N PRO A 198 12.06 1.98 4.40
CA PRO A 198 11.54 3.34 4.25
C PRO A 198 12.50 4.38 4.84
N VAL A 199 12.81 5.43 4.07
CA VAL A 199 13.68 6.54 4.50
C VAL A 199 13.01 7.89 4.29
N LEU A 200 13.32 8.84 5.16
CA LEU A 200 12.94 10.23 5.04
C LEU A 200 14.20 11.06 4.75
N LEU A 201 14.29 11.61 3.53
CA LEU A 201 15.48 12.29 3.03
C LEU A 201 15.29 13.82 2.98
N PRO A 202 16.03 14.61 3.77
CA PRO A 202 16.09 16.06 3.64
C PRO A 202 16.44 16.56 2.22
N ARG A 203 15.87 17.71 1.80
CA ARG A 203 16.13 18.34 0.49
C ARG A 203 17.61 18.58 0.23
N ARG A 204 18.41 18.93 1.26
CA ARG A 204 19.87 19.09 1.15
C ARG A 204 20.58 17.85 0.59
N PHE A 205 20.07 16.65 0.85
CA PHE A 205 20.57 15.40 0.26
C PHE A 205 19.86 15.05 -1.04
N TYR A 206 18.54 15.17 -1.15
CA TYR A 206 17.81 14.84 -2.39
C TYR A 206 18.22 15.71 -3.60
N GLY A 207 18.47 17.01 -3.37
CA GLY A 207 18.75 18.00 -4.43
C GLY A 207 19.90 17.60 -5.38
N PRO A 208 21.10 17.30 -4.85
CA PRO A 208 22.22 16.76 -5.64
C PRO A 208 21.92 15.46 -6.38
N LEU A 209 21.12 14.56 -5.78
CA LEU A 209 20.88 13.20 -6.29
C LEU A 209 19.80 13.14 -7.38
N LYS A 210 18.88 14.12 -7.43
CA LYS A 210 17.73 14.11 -8.33
C LYS A 210 18.08 13.83 -9.80
N ALA A 211 19.14 14.45 -10.32
CA ALA A 211 19.54 14.26 -11.71
C ALA A 211 20.09 12.84 -12.00
N GLN A 212 20.62 12.16 -10.98
CA GLN A 212 21.08 10.79 -11.07
C GLN A 212 19.90 9.81 -10.94
N LEU A 213 19.03 10.01 -9.95
CA LEU A 213 17.77 9.25 -9.77
C LEU A 213 16.94 9.22 -11.08
N LEU A 214 16.75 10.37 -11.74
CA LEU A 214 15.99 10.48 -12.99
C LEU A 214 16.65 9.87 -14.24
N ARG A 215 17.91 9.41 -14.15
CA ARG A 215 18.66 8.78 -15.25
C ARG A 215 19.03 7.32 -14.99
N GLN A 216 19.24 6.96 -13.73
CA GLN A 216 19.71 5.65 -13.29
C GLN A 216 18.63 4.88 -12.51
N GLY A 217 17.48 5.48 -12.21
CA GLY A 217 16.37 4.88 -11.48
C GLY A 217 16.60 4.81 -9.97
N ALA A 218 17.81 4.47 -9.55
CA ALA A 218 18.28 4.50 -8.18
C ALA A 218 19.72 5.07 -8.09
N VAL A 219 20.17 5.41 -6.88
CA VAL A 219 21.54 5.86 -6.60
C VAL A 219 22.19 4.96 -5.55
N PRO A 220 23.37 4.38 -5.79
CA PRO A 220 24.08 3.58 -4.79
C PRO A 220 24.63 4.48 -3.67
N VAL A 221 24.35 4.11 -2.43
CA VAL A 221 24.61 4.92 -1.23
C VAL A 221 24.99 4.04 -0.03
N SER A 222 25.77 4.62 0.87
CA SER A 222 25.70 4.29 2.30
C SER A 222 25.10 5.49 3.03
N LEU A 223 24.28 5.26 4.04
CA LEU A 223 23.60 6.33 4.77
C LEU A 223 23.39 5.99 6.23
N SER A 224 23.39 7.02 7.08
CA SER A 224 23.06 6.91 8.50
C SER A 224 21.93 7.86 8.83
N GLY A 225 21.25 7.55 9.93
CA GLY A 225 20.21 8.39 10.47
C GLY A 225 19.62 7.79 11.73
N GLU A 226 18.48 8.32 12.14
CA GLU A 226 17.76 7.83 13.31
C GLU A 226 16.42 7.23 12.92
N MET A 227 16.07 6.14 13.60
CA MET A 227 14.72 5.60 13.53
C MET A 227 13.72 6.57 14.15
N ARG A 228 12.58 6.73 13.47
CA ARG A 228 11.48 7.62 13.84
C ARG A 228 10.14 6.95 13.58
N TYR A 229 9.20 7.06 14.53
CA TYR A 229 7.82 6.63 14.28
C TYR A 229 7.09 7.58 13.33
N ILE A 230 6.15 7.03 12.57
CA ILE A 230 4.99 7.75 12.06
C ILE A 230 4.13 8.12 13.26
N TYR A 231 3.66 9.36 13.31
CA TYR A 231 2.96 9.90 14.47
C TYR A 231 1.64 9.13 14.73
N GLU A 232 1.37 8.80 16.00
CA GLU A 232 0.18 8.03 16.41
C GLU A 232 -1.16 8.74 16.12
N ASP A 233 -1.13 10.07 15.93
CA ASP A 233 -2.30 10.87 15.52
C ASP A 233 -2.71 10.67 14.05
N ALA A 234 -1.98 9.82 13.30
CA ALA A 234 -2.51 9.22 12.08
C ALA A 234 -3.74 8.37 12.46
N PRO A 235 -4.97 8.71 12.02
CA PRO A 235 -6.16 7.96 12.38
C PRO A 235 -5.97 6.48 12.03
N THR A 236 -6.18 5.63 13.02
CA THR A 236 -5.64 4.27 13.07
C THR A 236 -6.45 3.27 12.24
N PHE A 237 -6.55 3.49 10.93
CA PHE A 237 -6.99 2.46 9.97
C PHE A 237 -6.12 1.20 10.08
N PHE A 238 -4.83 1.38 10.40
CA PHE A 238 -3.88 0.33 10.77
C PHE A 238 -4.18 -0.49 12.04
N ALA A 239 -5.28 -0.25 12.76
CA ALA A 239 -5.55 -0.91 14.05
C ALA A 239 -5.54 -2.46 13.98
N GLY A 240 -5.78 -3.05 12.80
CA GLY A 240 -5.73 -4.49 12.57
C GLY A 240 -4.34 -5.09 12.34
N GLN A 241 -3.27 -4.29 12.13
CA GLN A 241 -2.03 -4.79 11.50
C GLN A 241 -0.74 -4.43 12.26
N ARG A 242 -0.73 -4.73 13.56
CA ARG A 242 0.40 -4.46 14.48
C ARG A 242 1.71 -5.21 14.18
N GLN A 243 1.73 -6.13 13.20
CA GLN A 243 2.91 -6.94 12.90
C GLN A 243 4.12 -6.13 12.40
N ILE A 244 3.91 -4.91 11.90
CA ILE A 244 4.97 -4.04 11.38
C ILE A 244 4.79 -2.64 11.99
N PRO A 245 5.58 -2.29 13.02
CA PRO A 245 5.70 -0.92 13.49
C PRO A 245 5.94 0.10 12.37
N GLN A 246 5.43 1.31 12.53
CA GLN A 246 5.57 2.33 11.50
C GLN A 246 6.81 3.17 11.75
N LEU A 247 7.99 2.57 11.56
CA LEU A 247 9.26 3.30 11.60
C LEU A 247 9.76 3.66 10.20
N TYR A 248 10.47 4.77 10.11
CA TYR A 248 11.34 5.13 8.98
C TYR A 248 12.69 5.63 9.50
N LEU A 249 13.71 5.58 8.64
CA LEU A 249 15.02 6.16 8.93
C LEU A 249 15.06 7.63 8.48
N HIS A 250 15.16 8.57 9.42
CA HIS A 250 15.38 9.99 9.11
C HIS A 250 16.87 10.22 8.87
N VAL A 251 17.23 10.45 7.60
CA VAL A 251 18.63 10.46 7.15
C VAL A 251 19.33 11.77 7.51
N ASP A 252 20.42 11.68 8.25
CA ASP A 252 21.29 12.81 8.63
C ASP A 252 22.70 12.72 8.03
N GLU A 253 23.13 11.54 7.57
CA GLU A 253 24.37 11.31 6.82
C GLU A 253 24.08 10.54 5.53
N LEU A 254 24.70 10.96 4.42
CA LEU A 254 24.61 10.23 3.15
C LEU A 254 25.93 10.30 2.39
N GLN A 255 26.45 9.14 2.00
CA GLN A 255 27.59 8.97 1.12
C GLN A 255 27.11 8.34 -0.20
N VAL A 256 27.37 9.02 -1.33
CA VAL A 256 27.17 8.43 -2.66
C VAL A 256 28.34 7.51 -2.99
N LEU A 257 28.03 6.30 -3.45
CA LEU A 257 29.02 5.31 -3.85
C LEU A 257 29.31 5.40 -5.36
N PRO A 258 30.53 5.05 -5.82
CA PRO A 258 30.91 5.22 -7.22
C PRO A 258 30.25 4.23 -8.18
N ALA A 259 29.74 3.10 -7.68
CA ALA A 259 29.13 2.04 -8.47
C ALA A 259 28.01 1.33 -7.68
N PRO A 260 27.04 0.69 -8.36
CA PRO A 260 26.10 -0.24 -7.74
C PRO A 260 26.80 -1.41 -7.04
N ARG A 261 26.09 -2.07 -6.11
CA ARG A 261 26.55 -3.32 -5.50
C ARG A 261 26.69 -4.41 -6.56
N SER A 262 27.72 -5.24 -6.41
CA SER A 262 27.93 -6.42 -7.27
C SER A 262 26.68 -7.32 -7.31
N GLY A 263 26.33 -7.81 -8.50
CA GLY A 263 25.15 -8.64 -8.75
C GLY A 263 23.84 -7.87 -8.99
N ILE A 264 23.83 -6.54 -8.98
CA ILE A 264 22.65 -5.73 -9.31
C ILE A 264 22.81 -5.09 -10.67
N GLU A 265 22.15 -5.68 -11.67
CA GLU A 265 22.19 -5.21 -13.06
C GLU A 265 20.99 -4.32 -13.43
N GLN A 266 19.88 -4.46 -12.72
CA GLN A 266 18.62 -3.76 -12.99
C GLN A 266 17.92 -3.34 -11.71
N PHE A 267 17.11 -2.29 -11.80
CA PHE A 267 16.27 -1.79 -10.72
C PHE A 267 14.80 -2.08 -11.00
N SER A 268 14.00 -2.30 -9.96
CA SER A 268 12.61 -2.75 -10.07
C SER A 268 11.69 -1.94 -9.16
N VAL A 269 10.63 -1.38 -9.76
CA VAL A 269 9.54 -0.69 -9.05
C VAL A 269 8.21 -1.28 -9.53
N SER A 270 7.35 -1.67 -8.58
CA SER A 270 6.03 -2.24 -8.88
C SER A 270 4.95 -1.21 -8.58
N ALA A 271 4.53 -0.45 -9.59
CA ALA A 271 3.46 0.53 -9.46
C ALA A 271 2.11 -0.16 -9.27
N ALA A 272 1.36 0.22 -8.22
CA ALA A 272 0.08 -0.41 -7.84
C ALA A 272 -1.09 0.58 -7.89
N ILE A 273 -2.23 0.15 -8.42
CA ILE A 273 -3.48 0.93 -8.52
C ILE A 273 -4.67 0.12 -8.02
N SER A 274 -5.72 0.82 -7.59
CA SER A 274 -7.07 0.27 -7.49
C SER A 274 -7.91 0.69 -8.72
N PHE A 275 -8.86 -0.16 -9.10
CA PHE A 275 -9.74 0.05 -10.24
C PHE A 275 -11.13 -0.55 -9.95
N LEU A 276 -12.17 0.04 -10.50
CA LEU A 276 -13.49 -0.57 -10.59
C LEU A 276 -13.52 -1.39 -11.89
N GLY A 277 -14.08 -2.60 -11.87
CA GLY A 277 -14.23 -3.41 -13.09
C GLY A 277 -15.08 -4.65 -12.88
N GLN A 278 -14.92 -5.63 -13.77
CA GLN A 278 -15.63 -6.92 -13.72
C GLN A 278 -14.66 -8.10 -13.63
N PHE A 279 -14.96 -9.06 -12.76
CA PHE A 279 -14.26 -10.34 -12.68
C PHE A 279 -15.21 -11.47 -12.27
N GLU A 280 -15.13 -12.63 -12.95
CA GLU A 280 -15.99 -13.81 -12.72
C GLU A 280 -17.51 -13.51 -12.68
N GLY A 281 -17.96 -12.53 -13.47
CA GLY A 281 -19.37 -12.12 -13.53
C GLY A 281 -19.82 -11.25 -12.36
N ARG A 282 -18.90 -10.76 -11.53
CA ARG A 282 -19.14 -9.76 -10.49
C ARG A 282 -18.55 -8.43 -10.94
N GLU A 283 -19.33 -7.36 -10.79
CA GLU A 283 -18.77 -6.00 -10.78
C GLU A 283 -18.22 -5.74 -9.37
N GLY A 284 -17.15 -4.98 -9.26
CA GLY A 284 -16.56 -4.67 -7.97
C GLY A 284 -15.30 -3.83 -8.09
N VAL A 285 -14.72 -3.50 -6.94
CA VAL A 285 -13.43 -2.81 -6.86
C VAL A 285 -12.32 -3.86 -6.67
N TYR A 286 -11.23 -3.66 -7.38
CA TYR A 286 -10.09 -4.56 -7.45
C TYR A 286 -8.78 -3.77 -7.39
N ALA A 287 -7.66 -4.46 -7.22
CA ALA A 287 -6.34 -3.87 -7.27
C ALA A 287 -5.42 -4.64 -8.23
N THR A 288 -4.45 -3.94 -8.82
CA THR A 288 -3.45 -4.53 -9.72
C THR A 288 -2.14 -3.75 -9.66
N TYR A 289 -1.09 -4.33 -10.22
CA TYR A 289 0.23 -3.70 -10.28
C TYR A 289 0.99 -4.09 -11.56
N ALA A 290 1.95 -3.25 -11.94
CA ALA A 290 2.88 -3.50 -13.02
C ALA A 290 4.31 -3.13 -12.58
N THR A 291 5.27 -3.99 -12.91
CA THR A 291 6.68 -3.75 -12.62
C THR A 291 7.37 -3.06 -13.79
N PHE A 292 8.18 -2.06 -13.50
CA PHE A 292 8.99 -1.34 -14.48
C PHE A 292 10.39 -1.03 -13.93
N ASP A 293 11.30 -0.75 -14.86
CA ASP A 293 12.65 -0.28 -14.57
C ASP A 293 12.64 1.26 -14.44
N PRO A 294 12.93 1.83 -13.25
CA PRO A 294 12.90 3.27 -13.03
C PRO A 294 13.99 4.04 -13.78
N ALA A 295 15.02 3.38 -14.34
CA ALA A 295 16.00 4.02 -15.21
C ALA A 295 15.45 4.30 -16.62
N ARG A 296 14.39 3.59 -17.03
CA ARG A 296 13.83 3.60 -18.40
C ARG A 296 12.44 4.22 -18.44
N ARG A 297 12.33 5.42 -19.01
CA ARG A 297 11.06 6.18 -19.08
C ARG A 297 9.99 5.44 -19.89
N GLU A 298 10.41 4.79 -20.96
CA GLU A 298 9.60 3.91 -21.78
C GLU A 298 9.10 2.68 -21.02
N SER A 299 9.83 2.19 -20.02
CA SER A 299 9.37 1.09 -19.17
C SER A 299 8.23 1.53 -18.25
N LEU A 300 8.31 2.74 -17.66
CA LEU A 300 7.21 3.32 -16.89
C LEU A 300 5.99 3.58 -17.77
N GLN A 301 6.18 4.13 -18.98
CA GLN A 301 5.08 4.36 -19.93
C GLN A 301 4.40 3.04 -20.35
N ALA A 302 5.18 2.00 -20.63
CA ALA A 302 4.65 0.67 -20.96
C ALA A 302 3.88 0.06 -19.78
N ALA A 303 4.34 0.24 -18.54
CA ALA A 303 3.61 -0.20 -17.35
C ALA A 303 2.28 0.54 -17.15
N VAL A 304 2.24 1.87 -17.33
CA VAL A 304 1.01 2.67 -17.30
C VAL A 304 0.03 2.22 -18.38
N GLN A 305 0.50 2.03 -19.62
CA GLN A 305 -0.33 1.54 -20.73
C GLN A 305 -0.84 0.12 -20.49
N TRP A 306 -0.02 -0.76 -19.94
CA TRP A 306 -0.44 -2.13 -19.60
C TRP A 306 -1.49 -2.14 -18.48
N LEU A 307 -1.33 -1.30 -17.46
CA LEU A 307 -2.30 -1.16 -16.37
C LEU A 307 -3.66 -0.68 -16.90
N GLU A 308 -3.70 0.46 -17.58
CA GLU A 308 -4.95 1.07 -18.01
C GLU A 308 -5.59 0.34 -19.20
N GLN A 309 -4.86 0.24 -20.32
CA GLN A 309 -5.44 -0.15 -21.61
C GLN A 309 -5.61 -1.67 -21.72
N PHE A 310 -4.62 -2.45 -21.27
CA PHE A 310 -4.70 -3.91 -21.32
C PHE A 310 -5.47 -4.47 -20.12
N TYR A 311 -5.02 -4.23 -18.89
CA TYR A 311 -5.56 -4.91 -17.71
C TYR A 311 -6.93 -4.36 -17.31
N VAL A 312 -7.01 -3.06 -16.98
CA VAL A 312 -8.24 -2.45 -16.45
C VAL A 312 -9.33 -2.38 -17.52
N ILE A 313 -9.08 -1.71 -18.65
CA ILE A 313 -10.08 -1.56 -19.73
C ILE A 313 -10.24 -2.87 -20.50
N GLY A 314 -9.14 -3.44 -21.01
CA GLY A 314 -9.18 -4.55 -21.95
C GLY A 314 -9.55 -5.93 -21.37
N GLN A 315 -9.21 -6.24 -20.12
CA GLN A 315 -9.57 -7.52 -19.48
C GLN A 315 -10.76 -7.39 -18.52
N HIS A 316 -10.92 -6.24 -17.85
CA HIS A 316 -11.90 -6.06 -16.78
C HIS A 316 -12.95 -4.98 -17.06
N GLN A 317 -12.98 -4.39 -18.26
CA GLN A 317 -13.97 -3.37 -18.68
C GLN A 317 -14.11 -2.20 -17.69
N GLY A 318 -13.01 -1.88 -17.02
CA GLY A 318 -12.99 -1.07 -15.80
C GLY A 318 -12.50 0.37 -15.98
N VAL A 319 -12.43 1.07 -14.85
CA VAL A 319 -11.89 2.42 -14.72
C VAL A 319 -10.95 2.51 -13.52
N VAL A 320 -9.81 3.20 -13.68
CA VAL A 320 -8.84 3.41 -12.61
C VAL A 320 -9.45 4.29 -11.51
N ILE A 321 -9.36 3.87 -10.26
CA ILE A 321 -9.88 4.64 -9.12
C ILE A 321 -8.81 5.63 -8.63
N THR A 322 -7.57 5.17 -8.45
CA THR A 322 -6.47 5.99 -7.92
C THR A 322 -5.14 5.76 -8.62
N ASP A 323 -4.27 6.76 -8.50
CA ASP A 323 -2.94 6.80 -9.10
C ASP A 323 -1.87 6.30 -8.11
N PHE A 324 -0.66 6.02 -8.62
CA PHE A 324 0.52 5.68 -7.82
C PHE A 324 1.55 6.81 -7.75
N ASP A 325 1.38 7.90 -8.52
CA ASP A 325 2.36 8.98 -8.66
C ASP A 325 1.78 10.35 -8.27
N GLU A 326 2.01 10.77 -7.03
CA GLU A 326 1.55 12.05 -6.49
C GLU A 326 2.26 13.24 -7.20
N VAL A 327 3.50 13.02 -7.67
CA VAL A 327 4.32 14.06 -8.30
C VAL A 327 3.86 14.33 -9.73
N GLN A 328 3.53 13.27 -10.49
CA GLN A 328 3.08 13.36 -11.87
C GLN A 328 1.98 12.32 -12.13
N PRO A 329 0.69 12.70 -12.05
CA PRO A 329 -0.42 11.80 -12.35
C PRO A 329 -0.25 11.11 -13.71
N ARG A 330 -0.51 9.80 -13.71
CA ARG A 330 -0.34 8.87 -14.83
C ARG A 330 -1.67 8.52 -15.50
N PHE A 331 -2.78 8.61 -14.76
CA PHE A 331 -4.12 8.27 -15.24
C PHE A 331 -5.02 9.51 -15.19
N PRO A 332 -5.12 10.29 -16.28
CA PRO A 332 -5.99 11.48 -16.33
C PRO A 332 -7.48 11.16 -16.10
N GLY A 333 -7.89 9.93 -16.38
CA GLY A 333 -9.23 9.41 -16.12
C GLY A 333 -9.45 8.82 -14.72
N ALA A 334 -8.46 8.86 -13.82
CA ALA A 334 -8.63 8.34 -12.46
C ALA A 334 -9.69 9.13 -11.69
N ILE A 335 -10.58 8.41 -11.01
CA ILE A 335 -11.70 9.00 -10.24
C ILE A 335 -11.16 9.94 -9.16
N PHE A 336 -10.20 9.46 -8.38
CA PHE A 336 -9.50 10.19 -7.34
C PHE A 336 -8.01 10.26 -7.68
N GLY A 337 -7.48 11.46 -7.93
CA GLY A 337 -6.04 11.61 -8.11
C GLY A 337 -5.33 11.36 -6.78
N LEU A 338 -4.18 10.67 -6.77
CA LEU A 338 -3.38 10.50 -5.56
C LEU A 338 -3.10 11.84 -4.84
N PRO A 339 -2.83 12.98 -5.51
CA PRO A 339 -2.72 14.27 -4.81
C PRO A 339 -3.96 14.73 -4.04
N ASP A 340 -5.17 14.38 -4.50
CA ASP A 340 -6.44 14.75 -3.87
C ASP A 340 -6.69 13.85 -2.65
N LEU A 341 -6.43 12.54 -2.80
CA LEU A 341 -6.45 11.54 -1.72
C LEU A 341 -5.49 11.95 -0.58
N MET A 342 -4.24 12.23 -0.93
CA MET A 342 -3.16 12.59 0.01
C MET A 342 -3.35 13.96 0.68
N ALA A 343 -4.18 14.82 0.10
CA ALA A 343 -4.60 16.08 0.71
C ALA A 343 -5.80 15.95 1.65
N GLY A 344 -6.47 14.79 1.68
CA GLY A 344 -7.78 14.61 2.34
C GLY A 344 -8.90 15.39 1.63
N ARG A 345 -8.77 15.63 0.32
CA ARG A 345 -9.63 16.51 -0.48
C ARG A 345 -10.33 15.74 -1.60
N LEU A 346 -11.03 14.68 -1.25
CA LEU A 346 -11.92 14.00 -2.18
C LEU A 346 -13.12 14.92 -2.48
N ALA A 347 -13.26 15.34 -3.73
CA ALA A 347 -14.30 16.28 -4.14
C ALA A 347 -15.70 15.64 -3.95
N PRO A 348 -16.61 16.24 -3.15
CA PRO A 348 -17.92 15.64 -2.85
C PRO A 348 -18.72 15.30 -4.10
N ASP A 349 -18.68 16.15 -5.14
CA ASP A 349 -19.36 15.92 -6.41
C ASP A 349 -18.82 14.70 -7.17
N LYS A 350 -17.50 14.42 -7.07
CA LYS A 350 -16.89 13.22 -7.66
C LYS A 350 -17.29 11.96 -6.89
N ILE A 351 -17.29 12.02 -5.55
CA ILE A 351 -17.76 10.92 -4.71
C ILE A 351 -19.24 10.64 -5.01
N SER A 352 -20.08 11.68 -5.01
CA SER A 352 -21.50 11.65 -5.32
C SER A 352 -21.78 11.06 -6.69
N ALA A 353 -21.10 11.53 -7.74
CA ALA A 353 -21.24 11.02 -9.10
C ALA A 353 -20.74 9.57 -9.24
N PHE A 354 -19.65 9.20 -8.58
CA PHE A 354 -19.17 7.81 -8.53
C PHE A 354 -20.20 6.90 -7.84
N LEU A 355 -20.65 7.26 -6.64
CA LEU A 355 -21.66 6.52 -5.89
C LEU A 355 -22.94 6.35 -6.71
N GLN A 356 -23.43 7.43 -7.33
CA GLN A 356 -24.62 7.41 -8.17
C GLN A 356 -24.45 6.53 -9.42
N ALA A 357 -23.28 6.60 -10.09
CA ALA A 357 -22.97 5.75 -11.25
C ALA A 357 -22.89 4.26 -10.90
N GLN A 358 -22.68 3.93 -9.62
CA GLN A 358 -22.69 2.58 -9.08
C GLN A 358 -24.02 2.18 -8.41
N GLY A 359 -25.06 3.02 -8.54
CA GLY A 359 -26.39 2.75 -7.98
C GLY A 359 -26.52 2.96 -6.46
N TYR A 360 -25.54 3.58 -5.81
CA TYR A 360 -25.61 3.91 -4.38
C TYR A 360 -26.29 5.26 -4.16
N ASN A 361 -26.78 5.46 -2.93
CA ASN A 361 -27.21 6.78 -2.47
C ASN A 361 -26.00 7.74 -2.54
N PRO A 362 -26.10 8.91 -3.21
CA PRO A 362 -25.00 9.88 -3.26
C PRO A 362 -24.54 10.39 -1.88
N GLN A 363 -25.35 10.22 -0.84
CA GLN A 363 -25.02 10.54 0.56
C GLN A 363 -24.26 9.43 1.30
N ALA A 364 -24.10 8.22 0.72
CA ALA A 364 -23.44 7.08 1.38
C ALA A 364 -21.95 7.34 1.69
N GLY A 365 -21.33 8.32 1.04
CA GLY A 365 -19.96 8.76 1.30
C GLY A 365 -19.82 9.91 2.30
N GLN A 366 -20.88 10.30 3.03
CA GLN A 366 -20.75 11.32 4.07
C GLN A 366 -20.01 10.77 5.30
N PRO A 367 -18.96 11.45 5.80
CA PRO A 367 -18.27 11.02 7.01
C PRO A 367 -19.18 11.22 8.23
N PHE A 368 -19.59 10.12 8.86
CA PHE A 368 -20.23 10.15 10.17
C PHE A 368 -19.18 10.38 11.25
N PHE A 369 -19.13 11.60 11.80
CA PHE A 369 -18.27 11.89 12.94
C PHE A 369 -18.92 11.36 14.23
N VAL A 370 -18.36 10.29 14.80
CA VAL A 370 -18.69 9.87 16.17
C VAL A 370 -17.99 10.82 17.14
N VAL A 371 -18.72 11.80 17.65
CA VAL A 371 -18.24 12.80 18.60
C VAL A 371 -18.73 12.41 20.00
N TYR A 372 -17.83 11.90 20.85
CA TYR A 372 -18.06 11.59 22.27
C TYR A 372 -19.22 10.63 22.60
N GLN A 373 -19.21 9.38 22.11
CA GLN A 373 -20.22 8.34 22.44
C GLN A 373 -21.70 8.71 22.17
N GLU A 374 -21.97 9.90 21.63
CA GLU A 374 -23.28 10.40 21.25
C GLU A 374 -23.34 10.57 19.73
N ILE A 375 -24.35 9.99 19.10
CA ILE A 375 -24.62 10.21 17.68
C ILE A 375 -25.36 11.54 17.55
N ASN A 376 -24.62 12.65 17.46
CA ASN A 376 -25.21 13.97 17.23
C ASN A 376 -25.68 14.09 15.78
N THR A 377 -26.91 13.66 15.51
CA THR A 377 -27.50 13.65 14.17
C THR A 377 -27.84 15.05 13.63
N MET A 378 -27.91 16.09 14.49
CA MET A 378 -28.35 17.47 14.19
C MET A 378 -29.62 17.63 13.31
N GLY A 379 -30.42 16.56 13.15
CA GLY A 379 -31.49 16.50 12.17
C GLY A 379 -31.89 15.06 11.84
N GLY A 380 -32.54 14.36 12.78
CA GLY A 380 -33.36 13.17 12.55
C GLY A 380 -32.81 12.11 11.58
N ALA A 381 -31.73 11.42 11.94
CA ALA A 381 -31.32 10.22 11.22
C ALA A 381 -32.16 9.00 11.66
N TYR A 382 -32.66 8.23 10.69
CA TYR A 382 -33.16 6.88 10.92
C TYR A 382 -32.00 5.90 10.81
N ILE A 383 -31.80 5.08 11.84
CA ILE A 383 -30.86 3.94 11.80
C ILE A 383 -31.69 2.68 11.59
N GLU A 384 -31.45 1.98 10.48
CA GLU A 384 -32.07 0.68 10.18
C GLU A 384 -31.04 -0.43 10.44
N GLY A 385 -31.27 -1.25 11.47
CA GLY A 385 -30.39 -2.34 11.89
C GLY A 385 -30.32 -2.52 13.42
N ASP A 386 -29.77 -3.66 13.86
CA ASP A 386 -29.57 -3.95 15.28
C ASP A 386 -28.40 -3.13 15.86
N VAL A 387 -28.71 -2.21 16.79
CA VAL A 387 -27.71 -1.42 17.51
C VAL A 387 -27.40 -2.07 18.85
N ASN A 388 -26.25 -2.74 18.97
CA ASN A 388 -25.77 -3.25 20.25
C ASN A 388 -25.08 -2.13 21.06
N THR A 389 -25.78 -1.54 22.03
CA THR A 389 -25.28 -0.42 22.84
C THR A 389 -24.37 -0.82 24.00
N GLY A 390 -24.10 -2.11 24.21
CA GLY A 390 -23.28 -2.58 25.34
C GLY A 390 -23.86 -2.31 26.74
N GLY A 391 -25.13 -1.91 26.84
CA GLY A 391 -25.83 -1.68 28.12
C GLY A 391 -26.18 -0.22 28.45
N GLY A 392 -26.18 0.69 27.47
CA GLY A 392 -26.69 2.06 27.64
C GLY A 392 -28.18 2.22 27.28
N ASP A 393 -28.94 2.88 28.16
CA ASP A 393 -30.33 3.31 27.91
C ASP A 393 -30.41 4.53 26.97
N PHE A 394 -31.39 4.54 26.06
CA PHE A 394 -31.73 5.72 25.27
C PHE A 394 -32.72 6.62 26.01
N ILE A 395 -32.36 7.89 26.25
CA ILE A 395 -33.32 8.93 26.64
C ILE A 395 -33.76 9.68 25.39
N GLY A 396 -34.84 9.22 24.76
CA GLY A 396 -35.54 9.98 23.74
C GLY A 396 -36.16 11.24 24.34
N ARG A 397 -35.70 12.43 23.93
CA ARG A 397 -36.44 13.67 24.16
C ARG A 397 -37.57 13.76 23.15
N ASP A 398 -38.69 13.11 23.43
CA ASP A 398 -39.93 13.39 22.73
C ASP A 398 -40.24 14.88 22.83
N GLN A 399 -40.50 15.51 21.68
CA GLN A 399 -41.02 16.88 21.67
C GLN A 399 -42.40 16.86 22.33
N ILE A 400 -42.52 17.55 23.47
CA ILE A 400 -43.80 17.79 24.13
C ILE A 400 -44.65 18.62 23.14
N THR A 401 -45.55 17.95 22.43
CA THR A 401 -46.58 18.60 21.62
C THR A 401 -47.52 19.32 22.56
N THR A 402 -47.42 20.64 22.61
CA THR A 402 -48.31 21.49 23.39
C THR A 402 -49.75 21.29 22.89
N PRO A 403 -50.71 20.87 23.73
CA PRO A 403 -52.09 20.74 23.28
C PRO A 403 -52.67 22.12 22.96
N SER A 404 -53.14 22.28 21.72
CA SER A 404 -53.78 23.51 21.25
C SER A 404 -55.08 23.77 22.00
N SER A 405 -55.20 24.94 22.63
CA SER A 405 -56.41 25.39 23.30
C SER A 405 -57.48 25.88 22.31
N GLY A 406 -58.72 25.37 22.46
CA GLY A 406 -59.94 26.17 22.23
C GLY A 406 -60.73 25.95 20.93
N SER A 407 -61.72 25.07 20.98
CA SER A 407 -63.13 25.30 20.59
C SER A 407 -63.93 24.00 20.82
N ALA A 408 -65.14 24.00 21.39
CA ALA A 408 -66.06 25.09 21.73
C ALA A 408 -66.54 25.02 23.20
#